data_AF-A0A9D6UPS9-F1
#
_entry.id   AF-A0A9D6UPS9-F1
#
_cell.length_a   1.000
_cell.length_b   1.000
_cell.length_c   1.000
_cell.angle_alpha   90.00
_cell.angle_beta   90.00
_cell.angle_gamma   90.00
#
_symmetry.space_group_name_H-M   'P 1'
#
loop_
_entity.id
_entity.type
_entity.pdbx_description
1 polymer ?
#
loop_
_entity_poly.entity_id
_entity_poly.type
_entity_poly.pdbx_seq_one_letter_code
_entity_poly.pdbx_strand_id
1 'polypeptide(L)'
;MTDQEHDRQPWPGQDDGTDFIGAERELAREQMNAAWQLHIEQLQEQLERGWREHVSRAVDDRFEALRERFEEELERRSAERAAEESARSRALALRAVSELLNQTARRLDQSPDGATWASALLDGTGAFASRAILFSVSGGELQYEDHRSEGGEDLSPLINTPIPLAHAPAFAGVLDSLDAVICMATPGEISPTLAELLGDSSERRATLLPIVVGQCEGKRRVTAVLYAEGDGEPLDVNVLEVITTLAGATLDSRQAARRAVTAAPAGGLMGIAPAAALQVVPPPDLPPSSSDEPARMSREEQELHARAQRFARVRVAEMRLYQAQAVRRGRQESRLYDALRGEMERGRAQYKHEFMIVPSMVDYFHTELVRTLANDDPSLLGPDYPGPLA
;
A
#
# COMPACT_ATOMS: atom_id res chain seq x y z
N MET A 1 0.38 -141.38 53.25
CA MET A 1 0.27 -140.85 54.62
C MET A 1 0.74 -139.42 54.56
N THR A 2 -0.16 -138.48 54.88
CA THR A 2 0.01 -137.24 55.69
C THR A 2 1.42 -136.61 55.75
N ASP A 3 1.61 -135.30 55.71
CA ASP A 3 0.76 -134.21 56.20
C ASP A 3 1.26 -132.83 55.72
N GLN A 4 0.40 -131.83 55.90
CA GLN A 4 0.63 -130.38 55.75
C GLN A 4 1.64 -129.81 56.77
N GLU A 5 2.31 -128.70 56.47
CA GLU A 5 1.99 -127.36 57.05
C GLU A 5 2.89 -126.21 56.53
N HIS A 6 2.38 -125.00 56.73
CA HIS A 6 2.77 -123.65 56.31
C HIS A 6 4.25 -123.24 56.50
N ASP A 7 4.78 -122.35 55.64
CA ASP A 7 4.94 -120.91 55.96
C ASP A 7 5.37 -120.08 54.72
N ARG A 8 4.95 -118.81 54.65
CA ARG A 8 5.25 -117.88 53.54
C ARG A 8 6.63 -117.24 53.71
N GLN A 9 7.40 -117.13 52.62
CA GLN A 9 8.34 -116.03 52.40
C GLN A 9 8.70 -115.92 50.91
N PRO A 10 8.63 -114.72 50.29
CA PRO A 10 9.02 -114.56 48.89
C PRO A 10 10.29 -113.69 48.70
N TRP A 11 10.99 -113.96 47.58
CA TRP A 11 12.03 -113.16 46.87
C TRP A 11 13.49 -113.22 47.43
N PRO A 12 14.58 -113.04 46.62
CA PRO A 12 14.69 -112.14 45.46
C PRO A 12 15.48 -112.63 44.22
N GLY A 13 15.27 -111.95 43.08
CA GLY A 13 16.16 -112.07 41.89
C GLY A 13 15.51 -111.76 40.54
N GLN A 14 15.16 -110.50 40.26
CA GLN A 14 14.90 -109.92 38.92
C GLN A 14 14.50 -108.44 39.09
N ASP A 15 15.41 -107.46 39.00
CA ASP A 15 15.01 -106.02 38.86
C ASP A 15 16.09 -105.02 38.36
N ASP A 16 17.39 -105.34 38.35
CA ASP A 16 18.44 -104.31 38.14
C ASP A 16 18.55 -103.67 36.72
N GLY A 17 18.00 -104.27 35.65
CA GLY A 17 18.19 -103.78 34.27
C GLY A 17 17.16 -102.75 33.79
N THR A 18 15.93 -102.86 34.29
CA THR A 18 14.80 -101.96 33.97
C THR A 18 14.84 -100.65 34.75
N ASP A 19 15.47 -100.69 35.93
CA ASP A 19 15.63 -99.53 36.82
C ASP A 19 16.63 -98.50 36.23
N PHE A 20 17.70 -98.98 35.58
CA PHE A 20 18.71 -98.12 34.94
C PHE A 20 18.17 -97.32 33.73
N ILE A 21 17.43 -97.96 32.82
CA ILE A 21 16.87 -97.29 31.62
C ILE A 21 15.75 -96.32 32.02
N GLY A 22 14.97 -96.66 33.05
CA GLY A 22 13.97 -95.75 33.65
C GLY A 22 14.62 -94.51 34.24
N ALA A 23 15.64 -94.69 35.07
CA ALA A 23 16.40 -93.61 35.69
C ALA A 23 17.08 -92.69 34.66
N GLU A 24 17.71 -93.24 33.62
CA GLU A 24 18.31 -92.44 32.53
C GLU A 24 17.26 -91.63 31.73
N ARG A 25 16.07 -92.21 31.51
CA ARG A 25 14.97 -91.50 30.83
C ARG A 25 14.39 -90.38 31.67
N GLU A 26 14.29 -90.59 32.99
CA GLU A 26 13.82 -89.59 33.94
C GLU A 26 14.83 -88.44 34.06
N LEU A 27 16.12 -88.77 34.17
CA LEU A 27 17.22 -87.81 34.12
C LEU A 27 17.21 -86.98 32.83
N ALA A 28 17.04 -87.62 31.66
CA ALA A 28 16.97 -86.92 30.38
C ALA A 28 15.75 -85.97 30.31
N ARG A 29 14.63 -86.37 30.91
CA ARG A 29 13.41 -85.54 30.97
C ARG A 29 13.57 -84.35 31.92
N GLU A 30 14.21 -84.56 33.06
CA GLU A 30 14.57 -83.49 34.00
C GLU A 30 15.54 -82.51 33.36
N GLN A 31 16.58 -83.00 32.67
CA GLN A 31 17.53 -82.17 31.93
C GLN A 31 16.84 -81.36 30.83
N MET A 32 15.93 -81.97 30.07
CA MET A 32 15.19 -81.27 29.03
C MET A 32 14.23 -80.22 29.60
N ASN A 33 13.57 -80.51 30.72
CA ASN A 33 12.73 -79.54 31.41
C ASN A 33 13.56 -78.37 31.98
N ALA A 34 14.74 -78.65 32.54
CA ALA A 34 15.65 -77.63 33.06
C ALA A 34 16.19 -76.74 31.91
N ALA A 35 16.57 -77.33 30.77
CA ALA A 35 16.99 -76.59 29.59
C ALA A 35 15.85 -75.72 29.03
N TRP A 36 14.62 -76.21 29.04
CA TRP A 36 13.44 -75.45 28.62
C TRP A 36 13.14 -74.27 29.55
N GLN A 37 13.22 -74.45 30.86
CA GLN A 37 13.05 -73.36 31.83
C GLN A 37 14.12 -72.27 31.65
N LEU A 38 15.38 -72.67 31.51
CA LEU A 38 16.49 -71.74 31.29
C LEU A 38 16.33 -70.98 29.97
N HIS A 39 15.83 -71.63 28.92
CA HIS A 39 15.53 -70.96 27.65
C HIS A 39 14.37 -69.96 27.76
N ILE A 40 13.32 -70.29 28.52
CA ILE A 40 12.21 -69.36 28.79
C ILE A 40 12.69 -68.14 29.57
N GLU A 41 13.48 -68.35 30.63
CA GLU A 41 14.05 -67.25 31.43
C GLU A 41 14.95 -66.37 30.57
N GLN A 42 15.78 -66.96 29.73
CA GLN A 42 16.65 -66.22 28.81
C GLN A 42 15.86 -65.41 27.77
N LEU A 43 14.79 -65.97 27.20
CA LEU A 43 13.90 -65.26 26.29
C LEU A 43 13.14 -64.13 26.99
N GLN A 44 12.68 -64.34 28.23
CA GLN A 44 12.03 -63.30 29.03
C GLN A 44 13.01 -62.17 29.36
N GLU A 45 14.24 -62.47 29.81
CA GLU A 45 15.24 -61.45 30.08
C GLU A 45 15.62 -60.65 28.81
N GLN A 46 15.75 -61.32 27.67
CA GLN A 46 16.05 -60.66 26.40
C GLN A 46 14.91 -59.76 25.92
N LEU A 47 13.66 -60.23 26.03
CA LEU A 47 12.49 -59.43 25.71
C LEU A 47 12.38 -58.26 26.68
N GLU A 48 12.50 -58.43 27.99
CA GLU A 48 12.35 -57.33 28.94
C GLU A 48 13.43 -56.26 28.81
N ARG A 49 14.69 -56.64 28.60
CA ARG A 49 15.80 -55.68 28.45
C ARG A 49 15.73 -54.96 27.10
N GLY A 50 15.55 -55.70 26.00
CA GLY A 50 15.56 -55.11 24.65
C GLY A 50 14.28 -54.36 24.32
N TRP A 51 13.12 -54.90 24.69
CA TRP A 51 11.82 -54.32 24.31
C TRP A 51 11.58 -52.97 24.98
N ARG A 52 11.85 -52.85 26.29
CA ARG A 52 11.63 -51.59 27.02
C ARG A 52 12.48 -50.45 26.45
N GLU A 53 13.74 -50.73 26.15
CA GLU A 53 14.65 -49.76 25.53
C GLU A 53 14.20 -49.38 24.11
N HIS A 54 13.83 -50.36 23.27
CA HIS A 54 13.35 -50.08 21.92
C HIS A 54 12.07 -49.26 21.91
N VAL A 55 11.12 -49.58 22.80
CA VAL A 55 9.88 -48.82 22.92
C VAL A 55 10.16 -47.41 23.44
N SER A 56 11.03 -47.23 24.44
CA SER A 56 11.41 -45.89 24.93
C SER A 56 12.03 -45.06 23.81
N ARG A 57 13.03 -45.60 23.10
CA ARG A 57 13.68 -44.89 21.98
C ARG A 57 12.68 -44.52 20.88
N ALA A 58 11.81 -45.45 20.49
CA ALA A 58 10.81 -45.19 19.46
C ALA A 58 9.80 -44.09 19.88
N VAL A 59 9.47 -44.03 21.18
CA VAL A 59 8.61 -42.97 21.73
C VAL A 59 9.36 -41.63 21.76
N ASP A 60 10.60 -41.61 22.25
CA ASP A 60 11.44 -40.41 22.32
C ASP A 60 11.68 -39.82 20.93
N ASP A 61 12.09 -40.63 19.95
CA ASP A 61 12.28 -40.22 18.56
C ASP A 61 11.00 -39.64 17.96
N ARG A 62 9.84 -40.22 18.32
CA ARG A 62 8.55 -39.75 17.83
C ARG A 62 8.14 -38.41 18.44
N PHE A 63 8.44 -38.19 19.72
CA PHE A 63 8.20 -36.92 20.39
C PHE A 63 9.16 -35.83 19.90
N GLU A 64 10.42 -36.16 19.63
CA GLU A 64 11.39 -35.21 19.07
C GLU A 64 10.94 -34.75 17.67
N ALA A 65 10.58 -35.70 16.80
CA ALA A 65 10.03 -35.36 15.48
C ALA A 65 8.71 -34.58 15.55
N LEU A 66 7.91 -34.78 16.59
CA LEU A 66 6.70 -33.97 16.82
C LEU A 66 7.06 -32.56 17.28
N ARG A 67 8.07 -32.41 18.15
CA ARG A 67 8.57 -31.13 18.64
C ARG A 67 9.10 -30.27 17.50
N GLU A 68 9.95 -30.84 16.64
CA GLU A 68 10.47 -30.13 15.46
C GLU A 68 9.34 -29.62 14.55
N ARG A 69 8.37 -30.48 14.22
CA ARG A 69 7.21 -30.08 13.40
C ARG A 69 6.36 -29.00 14.05
N PHE A 70 6.25 -29.04 15.38
CA PHE A 70 5.49 -28.05 16.13
C PHE A 70 6.23 -26.71 16.15
N GLU A 71 7.55 -26.70 16.33
CA GLU A 71 8.40 -25.51 16.23
C GLU A 71 8.31 -24.89 14.83
N GLU A 72 8.46 -25.70 13.77
CA GLU A 72 8.29 -25.24 12.38
C GLU A 72 6.91 -24.62 12.13
N GLU A 73 5.84 -25.26 12.62
CA GLU A 73 4.47 -24.76 12.46
C GLU A 73 4.22 -23.48 13.27
N LEU A 74 4.81 -23.36 14.47
CA LEU A 74 4.75 -22.14 15.27
C LEU A 74 5.51 -20.99 14.59
N GLU A 75 6.70 -21.23 14.06
CA GLU A 75 7.49 -20.26 13.32
C GLU A 75 6.76 -19.82 12.05
N ARG A 76 6.18 -20.76 11.29
CA ARG A 76 5.37 -20.44 10.12
C ARG A 76 4.20 -19.52 10.47
N ARG A 77 3.44 -19.87 11.52
CA ARG A 77 2.28 -19.06 11.95
C ARG A 77 2.67 -17.71 12.52
N SER A 78 3.80 -17.62 13.23
CA SER A 78 4.27 -16.34 13.77
C SER A 78 4.74 -15.42 12.64
N ALA A 79 5.46 -15.96 11.65
CA ALA A 79 5.87 -15.25 10.45
C ALA A 79 4.67 -14.77 9.61
N GLU A 80 3.66 -15.63 9.41
CA GLU A 80 2.43 -15.26 8.72
C GLU A 80 1.70 -14.12 9.41
N ARG A 81 1.53 -14.18 10.74
CA ARG A 81 0.90 -13.11 11.52
C ARG A 81 1.70 -11.80 11.46
N ALA A 82 3.03 -11.86 11.60
CA ALA A 82 3.89 -10.70 11.51
C ALA A 82 3.83 -10.06 10.11
N ALA A 83 3.79 -10.88 9.06
CA ALA A 83 3.64 -10.41 7.68
C ALA A 83 2.27 -9.74 7.45
N GLU A 84 1.19 -10.33 7.95
CA GLU A 84 -0.15 -9.73 7.90
C GLU A 84 -0.21 -8.38 8.64
N GLU A 85 0.36 -8.30 9.84
CA GLU A 85 0.38 -7.08 10.64
C GLU A 85 1.21 -5.98 9.96
N SER A 86 2.39 -6.32 9.42
CA SER A 86 3.22 -5.41 8.63
C SER A 86 2.47 -4.90 7.39
N ALA A 87 1.77 -5.79 6.68
CA ALA A 87 0.97 -5.41 5.51
C ALA A 87 -0.19 -4.47 5.89
N ARG A 88 -0.87 -4.73 7.01
CA ARG A 88 -1.93 -3.86 7.54
C ARG A 88 -1.38 -2.49 7.93
N SER A 89 -0.28 -2.44 8.66
CA SER A 89 0.39 -1.20 9.06
C SER A 89 0.79 -0.36 7.84
N ARG A 90 1.41 -0.98 6.83
CA ARG A 90 1.78 -0.32 5.57
C ARG A 90 0.57 0.22 4.83
N ALA A 91 -0.51 -0.56 4.75
CA ALA A 91 -1.74 -0.12 4.10
C ALA A 91 -2.38 1.09 4.82
N LEU A 92 -2.32 1.14 6.15
CA LEU A 92 -2.80 2.29 6.93
C LEU A 92 -1.91 3.53 6.73
N ALA A 93 -0.58 3.36 6.75
CA ALA A 93 0.36 4.45 6.49
C ALA A 93 0.16 5.06 5.11
N LEU A 94 0.03 4.23 4.06
CA LEU A 94 -0.24 4.70 2.69
C LEU A 94 -1.56 5.47 2.59
N ARG A 95 -2.60 5.02 3.29
CA ARG A 95 -3.88 5.76 3.35
C ARG A 95 -3.73 7.11 4.04
N ALA A 96 -3.00 7.17 5.15
CA ALA A 96 -2.77 8.42 5.87
C ALA A 96 -2.01 9.45 5.00
N VAL A 97 -0.93 9.02 4.34
CA VAL A 97 -0.17 9.90 3.43
C VAL A 97 -1.03 10.35 2.25
N SER A 98 -1.79 9.43 1.63
CA SER A 98 -2.68 9.77 0.51
C SER A 98 -3.76 10.77 0.91
N GLU A 99 -4.34 10.62 2.11
CA GLU A 99 -5.37 11.53 2.62
C GLU A 99 -4.77 12.91 2.88
N LEU A 100 -3.60 12.97 3.53
CA LEU A 100 -2.88 14.21 3.78
C LEU A 100 -2.55 14.95 2.47
N LEU A 101 -2.00 14.25 1.47
CA LEU A 101 -1.68 14.85 0.17
C LEU A 101 -2.93 15.40 -0.52
N ASN A 102 -4.03 14.65 -0.51
CA ASN A 102 -5.31 15.11 -1.09
C ASN A 102 -5.88 16.33 -0.32
N GLN A 103 -5.78 16.36 1.00
CA GLN A 103 -6.23 17.50 1.80
C GLN A 103 -5.37 18.74 1.55
N THR A 104 -4.04 18.60 1.55
CA THR A 104 -3.10 19.69 1.23
C THR A 104 -3.37 20.23 -0.17
N ALA A 105 -3.56 19.34 -1.16
CA ALA A 105 -3.92 19.72 -2.53
C ALA A 105 -5.15 20.62 -2.60
N ARG A 106 -6.24 20.19 -1.95
CA ARG A 106 -7.51 20.93 -1.92
C ARG A 106 -7.36 22.27 -1.21
N ARG A 107 -6.66 22.30 -0.08
CA ARG A 107 -6.44 23.54 0.68
C ARG A 107 -5.62 24.55 -0.12
N LEU A 108 -4.56 24.12 -0.80
CA LEU A 108 -3.74 24.98 -1.65
C LEU A 108 -4.55 25.57 -2.82
N ASP A 109 -5.32 24.73 -3.52
CA ASP A 109 -6.16 25.15 -4.65
C ASP A 109 -7.26 26.14 -4.23
N GLN A 110 -7.91 25.90 -3.10
CA GLN A 110 -9.06 26.67 -2.61
C GLN A 110 -8.69 27.89 -1.76
N SER A 111 -7.40 28.12 -1.48
CA SER A 111 -6.96 29.22 -0.62
C SER A 111 -7.38 30.59 -1.18
N PRO A 112 -7.99 31.51 -0.41
CA PRO A 112 -8.44 32.80 -0.93
C PRO A 112 -7.27 33.77 -1.16
N ASP A 113 -6.30 33.82 -0.26
CA ASP A 113 -5.17 34.76 -0.28
C ASP A 113 -3.81 34.03 -0.20
N GLY A 114 -2.72 34.80 -0.10
CA GLY A 114 -1.36 34.26 -0.03
C GLY A 114 -1.01 33.67 1.34
N ALA A 115 -1.50 34.28 2.42
CA ALA A 115 -1.25 33.82 3.79
C ALA A 115 -1.97 32.50 4.08
N THR A 116 -3.23 32.36 3.64
CA THR A 116 -3.96 31.08 3.76
C THR A 116 -3.30 29.98 2.93
N TRP A 117 -2.75 30.33 1.76
CA TRP A 117 -2.01 29.40 0.93
C TRP A 117 -0.68 28.97 1.57
N ALA A 118 0.06 29.91 2.16
CA ALA A 118 1.29 29.63 2.91
C ALA A 118 1.03 28.73 4.12
N SER A 119 -0.03 29.04 4.87
CA SER A 119 -0.50 28.22 5.99
C SER A 119 -0.85 26.79 5.55
N ALA A 120 -1.59 26.63 4.45
CA ALA A 120 -1.93 25.31 3.91
C ALA A 120 -0.70 24.52 3.46
N LEU A 121 0.29 25.18 2.85
CA LEU A 121 1.56 24.55 2.47
C LEU A 121 2.30 24.06 3.72
N LEU A 122 2.53 24.94 4.69
CA LEU A 122 3.31 24.64 5.88
C LEU A 122 2.66 23.55 6.75
N ASP A 123 1.34 23.62 6.93
CA ASP A 123 0.58 22.57 7.62
C ASP A 123 0.72 21.22 6.92
N GLY A 124 0.72 21.22 5.58
CA GLY A 124 0.90 20.01 4.78
C GLY A 124 2.30 19.41 4.88
N THR A 125 3.31 20.23 5.16
CA THR A 125 4.70 19.78 5.31
C THR A 125 5.06 19.37 6.74
N GLY A 126 4.30 19.82 7.75
CA GLY A 126 4.61 19.55 9.16
C GLY A 126 4.60 18.08 9.57
N ALA A 127 3.94 17.20 8.81
CA ALA A 127 3.98 15.75 9.06
C ALA A 127 5.30 15.10 8.62
N PHE A 128 6.13 15.80 7.84
CA PHE A 128 7.35 15.27 7.22
C PHE A 128 8.60 16.05 7.63
N ALA A 129 8.45 17.18 8.31
CA ALA A 129 9.54 18.03 8.77
C ALA A 129 9.24 18.51 10.19
N SER A 130 10.21 18.40 11.09
CA SER A 130 10.11 18.94 12.46
C SER A 130 10.11 20.46 12.46
N ARG A 131 10.70 21.07 11.43
CA ARG A 131 10.67 22.50 11.16
C ARG A 131 10.49 22.77 9.67
N ALA A 132 9.55 23.65 9.34
CA ALA A 132 9.28 24.14 7.99
C ALA A 132 9.12 25.66 8.02
N ILE A 133 9.86 26.39 7.18
CA ILE A 133 9.80 27.86 7.09
C ILE A 133 9.64 28.24 5.63
N LEU A 134 8.69 29.14 5.34
CA LEU A 134 8.45 29.62 4.00
C LEU A 134 9.07 31.01 3.80
N PHE A 135 9.85 31.15 2.73
CA PHE A 135 10.37 32.43 2.27
C PHE A 135 9.87 32.75 0.87
N SER A 136 9.33 33.94 0.65
CA SER A 136 9.11 34.44 -0.71
C SER A 136 10.35 35.16 -1.24
N VAL A 137 10.52 35.15 -2.57
CA VAL A 137 11.67 35.75 -3.24
C VAL A 137 11.21 36.99 -3.99
N SER A 138 11.75 38.15 -3.60
CA SER A 138 11.44 39.42 -4.24
C SER A 138 12.68 40.32 -4.28
N GLY A 139 13.00 40.86 -5.46
CA GLY A 139 14.07 41.87 -5.58
C GLY A 139 15.47 41.41 -5.21
N GLY A 140 15.75 40.10 -5.19
CA GLY A 140 17.04 39.57 -4.73
C GLY A 140 17.12 39.32 -3.22
N GLU A 141 16.01 39.46 -2.51
CA GLU A 141 15.89 39.23 -1.07
C GLU A 141 14.87 38.13 -0.78
N LEU A 142 15.10 37.42 0.32
CA LEU A 142 14.19 36.46 0.92
C LEU A 142 13.31 37.20 1.94
N GLN A 143 12.01 37.13 1.78
CA GLN A 143 11.03 37.65 2.73
C GLN A 143 10.43 36.48 3.50
N TYR A 144 10.46 36.55 4.82
CA TYR A 144 9.82 35.57 5.67
C TYR A 144 8.29 35.68 5.56
N GLU A 145 7.63 34.55 5.30
CA GLU A 145 6.16 34.49 5.20
C GLU A 145 5.56 33.91 6.49
N ASP A 146 5.90 32.67 6.83
CA ASP A 146 5.38 31.96 7.99
C ASP A 146 6.24 30.69 8.28
N HIS A 147 6.04 30.03 9.42
CA HIS A 147 6.71 28.76 9.75
C HIS A 147 5.84 27.80 10.58
N ARG A 148 6.24 26.53 10.60
CA ARG A 148 5.79 25.51 11.56
C ARG A 148 7.02 24.88 12.17
N SER A 149 7.07 24.80 13.49
CA SER A 149 8.19 24.20 14.19
C SER A 149 7.68 23.56 15.48
N GLU A 150 8.20 22.39 15.81
CA GLU A 150 7.97 21.77 17.13
C GLU A 150 8.76 22.48 18.24
N GLY A 151 9.89 23.13 17.89
CA GLY A 151 10.82 23.76 18.85
C GLY A 151 10.38 25.14 19.35
N GLY A 152 9.30 25.71 18.83
CA GLY A 152 8.70 26.96 19.32
C GLY A 152 9.59 28.19 19.17
N GLU A 153 10.49 28.20 18.18
CA GLU A 153 11.39 29.34 17.91
C GLU A 153 10.59 30.58 17.50
N ASP A 154 10.99 31.75 18.02
CA ASP A 154 10.38 33.01 17.62
C ASP A 154 11.10 33.59 16.40
N LEU A 155 10.48 33.40 15.23
CA LEU A 155 10.95 33.97 13.95
C LEU A 155 10.31 35.32 13.61
N SER A 156 9.52 35.91 14.53
CA SER A 156 8.94 37.25 14.36
C SER A 156 9.94 38.35 13.97
N PRO A 157 11.22 38.32 14.39
CA PRO A 157 12.22 39.30 13.94
C PRO A 157 12.43 39.35 12.41
N LEU A 158 12.14 38.26 11.69
CA LEU A 158 12.31 38.19 10.23
C LEU A 158 11.19 38.90 9.46
N ILE A 159 10.04 39.19 10.08
CA ILE A 159 8.89 39.83 9.44
C ILE A 159 9.28 41.17 8.78
N ASN A 160 10.18 41.92 9.41
CA ASN A 160 10.61 43.24 8.95
C ASN A 160 12.08 43.26 8.49
N THR A 161 12.73 42.09 8.38
CA THR A 161 14.16 41.99 8.09
C THR A 161 14.36 41.04 6.92
N PRO A 162 14.26 41.53 5.66
CA PRO A 162 14.55 40.72 4.48
C PRO A 162 16.01 40.23 4.52
N ILE A 163 16.23 38.99 4.09
CA ILE A 163 17.57 38.39 4.03
C ILE A 163 18.08 38.54 2.59
N PRO A 164 19.18 39.28 2.33
CA PRO A 164 19.76 39.36 1.00
C PRO A 164 20.25 37.97 0.53
N LEU A 165 19.91 37.57 -0.70
CA LEU A 165 20.36 36.28 -1.27
C LEU A 165 21.89 36.15 -1.30
N ALA A 166 22.61 37.26 -1.41
CA ALA A 166 24.07 37.28 -1.35
C ALA A 166 24.64 36.74 -0.03
N HIS A 167 23.84 36.76 1.05
CA HIS A 167 24.20 36.21 2.35
C HIS A 167 23.64 34.80 2.57
N ALA A 168 22.92 34.22 1.61
CA ALA A 168 22.27 32.91 1.73
C ALA A 168 22.59 32.04 0.49
N PRO A 169 23.84 31.54 0.32
CA PRO A 169 24.27 30.80 -0.86
C PRO A 169 23.44 29.55 -1.18
N ALA A 170 22.96 28.83 -0.16
CA ALA A 170 22.14 27.64 -0.38
C ALA A 170 20.78 28.02 -1.03
N PHE A 171 20.19 29.15 -0.62
CA PHE A 171 18.98 29.67 -1.27
C PHE A 171 19.26 30.14 -2.69
N ALA A 172 20.39 30.82 -2.94
CA ALA A 172 20.78 31.19 -4.30
C ALA A 172 20.92 29.94 -5.21
N GLY A 173 21.51 28.86 -4.69
CA GLY A 173 21.60 27.58 -5.39
C GLY A 173 20.25 27.02 -5.83
N VAL A 174 19.20 27.14 -5.00
CA VAL A 174 17.83 26.73 -5.34
C VAL A 174 17.25 27.55 -6.48
N LEU A 175 17.50 28.87 -6.47
CA LEU A 175 17.02 29.78 -7.51
C LEU A 175 17.69 29.50 -8.86
N ASP A 176 18.98 29.18 -8.84
CA ASP A 176 19.76 28.89 -10.04
C ASP A 176 19.45 27.51 -10.63
N SER A 177 19.27 26.49 -9.79
CA SER A 177 19.02 25.11 -10.22
C SER A 177 17.55 24.83 -10.54
N LEU A 178 16.62 25.58 -9.94
CA LEU A 178 15.18 25.24 -9.86
C LEU A 178 14.92 23.87 -9.22
N ASP A 179 15.85 23.39 -8.40
CA ASP A 179 15.85 22.06 -7.79
C ASP A 179 16.10 22.13 -6.27
N ALA A 180 15.80 21.06 -5.55
CA ALA A 180 16.02 20.98 -4.12
C ALA A 180 17.53 21.03 -3.80
N VAL A 181 17.88 21.76 -2.74
CA VAL A 181 19.26 21.88 -2.24
C VAL A 181 19.32 21.40 -0.80
N ILE A 182 20.16 20.40 -0.55
CA ILE A 182 20.45 19.92 0.80
C ILE A 182 21.74 20.60 1.27
N CYS A 183 21.68 21.30 2.39
CA CYS A 183 22.81 22.05 2.94
C CYS A 183 22.93 21.83 4.45
N MET A 184 24.05 22.27 5.02
CA MET A 184 24.17 22.42 6.47
C MET A 184 23.54 23.75 6.88
N ALA A 185 22.80 23.77 7.98
CA ALA A 185 22.15 24.98 8.53
C ALA A 185 23.17 25.91 9.22
N THR A 186 24.23 26.28 8.51
CA THR A 186 25.32 27.13 9.01
C THR A 186 25.13 28.58 8.55
N PRO A 187 25.70 29.57 9.27
CA PRO A 187 25.67 30.98 8.87
C PRO A 187 26.13 31.23 7.43
N GLY A 188 27.08 30.43 6.92
CA GLY A 188 27.63 30.56 5.57
C GLY A 188 26.74 30.02 4.46
N GLU A 189 25.75 29.17 4.78
CA GLU A 189 24.87 28.52 3.79
C GLU A 189 23.47 29.17 3.78
N ILE A 190 22.89 29.40 4.97
CA ILE A 190 21.49 29.82 5.14
C ILE A 190 21.33 31.29 5.55
N SER A 191 22.44 32.01 5.73
CA SER A 191 22.61 33.35 6.32
C SER A 191 22.89 33.41 7.82
N PRO A 192 23.69 34.39 8.28
CA PRO A 192 23.96 34.59 9.71
C PRO A 192 22.70 34.87 10.51
N THR A 193 21.80 35.72 10.00
CA THR A 193 20.56 36.09 10.69
C THR A 193 19.64 34.90 10.90
N LEU A 194 19.46 34.06 9.87
CA LEU A 194 18.62 32.87 10.01
C LEU A 194 19.28 31.84 10.93
N ALA A 195 20.59 31.59 10.78
CA ALA A 195 21.31 30.65 11.64
C ALA A 195 21.23 31.02 13.13
N GLU A 196 21.39 32.31 13.47
CA GLU A 196 21.28 32.81 14.85
C GLU A 196 19.90 32.54 15.45
N LEU A 197 18.84 32.83 14.70
CA LEU A 197 17.45 32.62 15.15
C LEU A 197 17.07 31.14 15.29
N LEU A 198 17.63 30.29 14.43
CA LEU A 198 17.39 28.84 14.48
C LEU A 198 18.25 28.12 15.54
N GLY A 199 19.19 28.84 16.18
CA GLY A 199 20.11 28.35 17.18
C GLY A 199 21.36 27.67 16.60
N ASP A 200 22.51 27.82 17.25
CA ASP A 200 23.75 27.20 16.76
C ASP A 200 23.78 25.69 17.03
N SER A 201 23.61 24.92 15.96
CA SER A 201 24.08 23.53 15.90
C SER A 201 24.68 23.30 14.52
N SER A 202 26.01 23.17 14.49
CA SER A 202 26.80 22.97 13.28
C SER A 202 26.53 21.65 12.56
N GLU A 203 25.69 20.78 13.13
CA GLU A 203 25.37 19.45 12.60
C GLU A 203 23.96 19.36 11.99
N ARG A 204 23.16 20.43 12.05
CA ARG A 204 21.81 20.42 11.47
C ARG A 204 21.85 20.46 9.95
N ARG A 205 21.15 19.52 9.32
CA ARG A 205 20.96 19.46 7.87
C ARG A 205 19.60 20.05 7.51
N ALA A 206 19.58 20.96 6.56
CA ALA A 206 18.38 21.57 6.02
C ALA A 206 18.20 21.17 4.55
N THR A 207 16.93 21.01 4.15
CA THR A 207 16.54 20.84 2.76
C THR A 207 15.77 22.07 2.33
N LEU A 208 16.24 22.72 1.27
CA LEU A 208 15.58 23.86 0.65
C LEU A 208 14.88 23.38 -0.62
N LEU A 209 13.57 23.61 -0.72
CA LEU A 209 12.77 23.17 -1.86
C LEU A 209 12.17 24.36 -2.62
N PRO A 210 12.31 24.41 -3.95
CA PRO A 210 11.79 25.51 -4.76
C PRO A 210 10.28 25.43 -4.95
N ILE A 211 9.60 26.57 -4.82
CA ILE A 211 8.23 26.76 -5.32
C ILE A 211 8.33 27.46 -6.67
N VAL A 212 8.24 26.64 -7.72
CA VAL A 212 8.42 27.07 -9.11
C VAL A 212 7.09 27.44 -9.75
N VAL A 213 7.04 28.62 -10.37
CA VAL A 213 5.90 29.11 -11.17
C VAL A 213 6.33 29.42 -12.60
N GLY A 214 5.40 29.83 -13.46
CA GLY A 214 5.66 30.17 -14.87
C GLY A 214 5.83 28.94 -15.76
N GLN A 215 5.30 27.78 -15.35
CA GLN A 215 5.39 26.56 -16.15
C GLN A 215 4.54 26.68 -17.41
N CYS A 216 3.32 27.22 -17.29
CA CYS A 216 2.42 27.44 -18.42
C CYS A 216 2.95 28.48 -19.42
N GLU A 217 3.74 29.45 -18.94
CA GLU A 217 4.29 30.55 -19.75
C GLU A 217 5.68 30.22 -20.34
N GLY A 218 6.22 29.04 -20.06
CA GLY A 218 7.55 28.62 -20.50
C GLY A 218 8.72 29.36 -19.83
N LYS A 219 8.44 30.16 -18.78
CA LYS A 219 9.42 30.97 -18.05
C LYS A 219 9.44 30.55 -16.58
N ARG A 220 10.00 29.36 -16.32
CA ARG A 220 10.13 28.81 -14.97
C ARG A 220 10.99 29.72 -14.11
N ARG A 221 10.53 30.03 -12.91
CA ARG A 221 11.28 30.77 -11.89
C ARG A 221 10.85 30.35 -10.50
N VAL A 222 11.78 30.37 -9.55
CA VAL A 222 11.47 30.22 -8.13
C VAL A 222 10.83 31.52 -7.63
N THR A 223 9.64 31.42 -7.03
CA THR A 223 8.97 32.57 -6.40
C THR A 223 8.99 32.49 -4.88
N ALA A 224 9.16 31.29 -4.34
CA ALA A 224 9.34 31.06 -2.91
C ALA A 224 10.21 29.83 -2.69
N VAL A 225 10.82 29.72 -1.52
CA VAL A 225 11.65 28.60 -1.09
C VAL A 225 11.11 28.09 0.25
N LEU A 226 10.86 26.79 0.33
CA LEU A 226 10.55 26.11 1.57
C LEU A 226 11.85 25.63 2.19
N TYR A 227 12.16 26.11 3.39
CA TYR A 227 13.22 25.57 4.24
C TYR A 227 12.62 24.48 5.13
N ALA A 228 13.23 23.30 5.17
CA ALA A 228 12.77 22.18 5.99
C ALA A 228 13.91 21.45 6.70
N GLU A 229 13.68 21.07 7.95
CA GLU A 229 14.60 20.26 8.77
C GLU A 229 13.91 19.03 9.34
N GLY A 230 14.69 17.98 9.58
CA GLY A 230 14.28 16.77 10.28
C GLY A 230 14.80 16.73 11.72
N ASP A 231 14.25 15.82 12.53
CA ASP A 231 14.68 15.59 13.91
C ASP A 231 15.89 14.64 13.96
N GLY A 232 17.05 15.11 13.50
CA GLY A 232 18.32 14.36 13.49
C GLY A 232 18.47 13.31 12.37
N GLU A 233 17.37 12.80 11.82
CA GLU A 233 17.36 11.92 10.65
C GLU A 233 17.26 12.69 9.32
N PRO A 234 17.82 12.16 8.22
CA PRO A 234 17.64 12.75 6.89
C PRO A 234 16.16 12.82 6.51
N LEU A 235 15.73 13.99 6.04
CA LEU A 235 14.38 14.24 5.58
C LEU A 235 14.04 13.38 4.35
N ASP A 236 12.84 12.80 4.29
CA ASP A 236 12.33 12.22 3.04
C ASP A 236 11.87 13.36 2.12
N VAL A 237 12.74 13.71 1.18
CA VAL A 237 12.54 14.84 0.26
C VAL A 237 11.41 14.58 -0.73
N ASN A 238 11.10 13.32 -1.06
CA ASN A 238 10.19 12.99 -2.16
C ASN A 238 8.76 13.54 -1.96
N VAL A 239 8.22 13.38 -0.74
CA VAL A 239 6.86 13.86 -0.45
C VAL A 239 6.81 15.39 -0.38
N LEU A 240 7.89 16.03 0.08
CA LEU A 240 8.02 17.47 0.13
C LEU A 240 8.15 18.07 -1.28
N GLU A 241 8.86 17.41 -2.19
CA GLU A 241 8.90 17.78 -3.62
C GLU A 241 7.51 17.71 -4.26
N VAL A 242 6.72 16.66 -3.96
CA VAL A 242 5.35 16.55 -4.44
C VAL A 242 4.50 17.71 -3.92
N ILE A 243 4.59 18.01 -2.62
CA ILE A 243 3.83 19.11 -2.00
C ILE A 243 4.24 20.46 -2.58
N THR A 244 5.54 20.74 -2.71
CA THR A 244 6.06 22.01 -3.23
C THR A 244 5.81 22.17 -4.72
N THR A 245 5.80 21.09 -5.50
CA THR A 245 5.38 21.09 -6.91
C THR A 245 3.91 21.47 -7.04
N LEU A 246 3.05 20.89 -6.20
CA LEU A 246 1.63 21.22 -6.16
C LEU A 246 1.38 22.66 -5.70
N ALA A 247 2.15 23.12 -4.72
CA ALA A 247 2.16 24.50 -4.28
C ALA A 247 2.51 25.43 -5.47
N GLY A 248 3.61 25.16 -6.17
CA GLY A 248 4.01 25.92 -7.37
C GLY A 248 2.90 25.99 -8.43
N ALA A 249 2.29 24.85 -8.76
CA ALA A 249 1.21 24.78 -9.75
C ALA A 249 -0.04 25.58 -9.34
N THR A 250 -0.48 25.46 -8.07
CA THR A 250 -1.63 26.21 -7.56
C THR A 250 -1.34 27.72 -7.49
N LEU A 251 -0.11 28.10 -7.11
CA LEU A 251 0.32 29.50 -7.10
C LEU A 251 0.38 30.10 -8.52
N ASP A 252 0.86 29.35 -9.50
CA ASP A 252 0.92 29.76 -10.91
C ASP A 252 -0.50 30.01 -11.45
N SER A 253 -1.43 29.08 -11.20
CA SER A 253 -2.86 29.21 -11.55
C SER A 253 -3.48 30.48 -10.95
N ARG A 254 -3.18 30.77 -9.68
CA ARG A 254 -3.69 31.97 -8.98
C ARG A 254 -3.14 33.25 -9.57
N GLN A 255 -1.83 33.29 -9.87
CA GLN A 255 -1.21 34.45 -10.49
C GLN A 255 -1.78 34.69 -11.89
N ALA A 256 -2.00 33.63 -12.68
CA ALA A 256 -2.64 33.72 -14.00
C ALA A 256 -4.08 34.25 -13.91
N ALA A 257 -4.89 33.76 -12.96
CA ALA A 257 -6.25 34.24 -12.74
C ALA A 257 -6.27 35.73 -12.34
N ARG A 258 -5.37 36.16 -11.44
CA ARG A 258 -5.23 37.57 -11.07
C ARG A 258 -4.83 38.44 -12.27
N ARG A 259 -3.87 38.00 -13.08
CA ARG A 259 -3.47 38.71 -14.32
C ARG A 259 -4.64 38.87 -15.27
N ALA A 260 -5.45 37.83 -15.48
CA ALA A 260 -6.63 37.88 -16.34
C ALA A 260 -7.69 38.89 -15.84
N VAL A 261 -7.91 38.97 -14.52
CA VAL A 261 -8.80 39.98 -13.92
C VAL A 261 -8.25 41.39 -14.12
N THR A 262 -6.94 41.61 -13.93
CA THR A 262 -6.31 42.93 -14.11
C THR A 262 -6.16 43.36 -15.57
N ALA A 263 -6.12 42.41 -16.51
CA ALA A 263 -6.02 42.66 -17.95
C ALA A 263 -7.37 42.95 -18.61
N ALA A 264 -8.49 42.68 -17.93
CA ALA A 264 -9.81 43.08 -18.37
C ALA A 264 -9.93 44.62 -18.26
N PRO A 265 -10.24 45.35 -19.35
CA PRO A 265 -10.28 46.81 -19.32
C PRO A 265 -11.40 47.32 -18.40
N ALA A 266 -11.09 48.35 -17.61
CA ALA A 266 -12.04 49.09 -16.79
C ALA A 266 -13.02 49.86 -17.70
N GLY A 267 -14.12 49.21 -18.07
CA GLY A 267 -15.14 49.77 -18.95
C GLY A 267 -16.24 48.77 -19.25
N GLY A 268 -16.85 48.21 -18.21
CA GLY A 268 -17.90 47.20 -18.36
C GLY A 268 -18.49 46.78 -17.02
N LEU A 269 -18.97 47.74 -16.23
CA LEU A 269 -19.87 47.43 -15.12
C LEU A 269 -21.17 46.88 -15.70
N MET A 270 -21.35 45.56 -15.69
CA MET A 270 -22.68 44.96 -15.83
C MET A 270 -22.95 44.11 -14.59
N GLY A 271 -23.90 44.60 -13.81
CA GLY A 271 -24.29 44.05 -12.52
C GLY A 271 -24.86 42.65 -12.60
N ILE A 272 -24.78 41.97 -11.46
CA ILE A 272 -25.31 40.63 -11.23
C ILE A 272 -26.83 40.75 -11.04
N ALA A 273 -27.61 40.13 -11.94
CA ALA A 273 -28.96 39.61 -11.65
C ALA A 273 -29.33 38.52 -12.68
N PRO A 274 -30.20 37.55 -12.31
CA PRO A 274 -30.15 36.19 -12.85
C PRO A 274 -31.08 35.93 -14.06
N ALA A 275 -30.68 34.92 -14.83
CA ALA A 275 -31.46 34.04 -15.71
C ALA A 275 -32.25 34.64 -16.89
N ALA A 276 -32.27 33.85 -17.96
CA ALA A 276 -33.15 33.89 -19.14
C ALA A 276 -32.65 34.68 -20.37
N ALA A 277 -32.30 33.90 -21.39
CA ALA A 277 -32.63 34.06 -22.81
C ALA A 277 -32.40 35.43 -23.46
N LEU A 278 -31.28 35.56 -24.20
CA LEU A 278 -31.14 36.48 -25.34
C LEU A 278 -30.28 35.77 -26.40
N GLN A 279 -30.87 35.30 -27.49
CA GLN A 279 -31.04 36.03 -28.75
C GLN A 279 -29.73 36.56 -29.34
N VAL A 280 -29.34 35.89 -30.43
CA VAL A 280 -28.21 36.17 -31.31
C VAL A 280 -28.50 37.43 -32.15
N VAL A 281 -27.55 38.36 -32.18
CA VAL A 281 -27.47 39.46 -33.16
C VAL A 281 -26.13 39.30 -33.91
N PRO A 282 -26.09 39.47 -35.25
CA PRO A 282 -24.99 38.96 -36.08
C PRO A 282 -23.77 39.91 -36.14
N PRO A 283 -22.57 39.40 -36.48
CA PRO A 283 -21.40 40.24 -36.73
C PRO A 283 -21.35 40.77 -38.18
N PRO A 284 -20.68 41.91 -38.43
CA PRO A 284 -20.57 42.49 -39.77
C PRO A 284 -19.45 41.86 -40.60
N ASP A 285 -19.63 41.98 -41.91
CA ASP A 285 -18.96 41.30 -43.01
C ASP A 285 -17.42 41.44 -43.07
N LEU A 286 -16.75 40.31 -43.28
CA LEU A 286 -15.45 40.18 -43.96
C LEU A 286 -15.50 38.98 -44.93
N PRO A 287 -14.96 39.10 -46.16
CA PRO A 287 -15.17 38.13 -47.25
C PRO A 287 -14.29 36.86 -47.12
N PRO A 288 -14.64 35.78 -47.85
CA PRO A 288 -14.43 34.41 -47.41
C PRO A 288 -13.04 33.90 -47.80
N SER A 289 -12.34 33.32 -46.82
CA SER A 289 -11.22 32.41 -47.08
C SER A 289 -11.72 31.00 -46.81
N SER A 290 -11.99 30.30 -47.90
CA SER A 290 -12.42 28.92 -47.99
C SER A 290 -11.39 27.96 -47.39
N SER A 291 -11.79 27.24 -46.33
CA SER A 291 -11.76 25.76 -46.25
C SER A 291 -11.93 25.35 -44.79
N ASP A 292 -13.19 25.25 -44.38
CA ASP A 292 -13.64 24.62 -43.14
C ASP A 292 -13.30 23.12 -43.15
N GLU A 293 -12.49 22.68 -42.19
CA GLU A 293 -12.65 21.36 -41.58
C GLU A 293 -13.21 21.59 -40.17
N PRO A 294 -14.43 21.09 -39.88
CA PRO A 294 -15.23 21.56 -38.76
C PRO A 294 -14.69 21.12 -37.39
N ALA A 295 -14.93 22.00 -36.42
CA ALA A 295 -14.63 21.89 -35.00
C ALA A 295 -14.80 20.47 -34.44
N ARG A 296 -13.73 19.95 -33.82
CA ARG A 296 -13.77 18.73 -33.00
C ARG A 296 -14.63 18.99 -31.75
N MET A 297 -15.93 18.66 -31.86
CA MET A 297 -16.97 18.58 -30.82
C MET A 297 -17.28 19.90 -30.08
N SER A 298 -18.57 20.22 -29.96
CA SER A 298 -19.01 21.39 -29.18
C SER A 298 -18.66 21.24 -27.70
N ARG A 299 -18.54 22.36 -26.97
CA ARG A 299 -18.23 22.35 -25.53
C ARG A 299 -19.24 21.54 -24.70
N GLU A 300 -20.52 21.60 -25.06
CA GLU A 300 -21.59 20.86 -24.40
C GLU A 300 -21.44 19.34 -24.61
N GLU A 301 -21.07 18.91 -25.82
CA GLU A 301 -20.76 17.50 -26.11
C GLU A 301 -19.53 17.02 -25.35
N GLN A 302 -18.47 17.84 -25.24
CA GLN A 302 -17.28 17.49 -24.46
C GLN A 302 -17.62 17.28 -22.97
N GLU A 303 -18.46 18.15 -22.40
CA GLU A 303 -18.93 18.02 -21.01
C GLU A 303 -19.82 16.78 -20.82
N LEU A 304 -20.63 16.41 -21.83
CA LEU A 304 -21.42 15.19 -21.82
C LEU A 304 -20.52 13.94 -21.85
N HIS A 305 -19.48 13.91 -22.70
CA HIS A 305 -18.48 12.83 -22.73
C HIS A 305 -17.75 12.69 -21.39
N ALA A 306 -17.35 13.81 -20.77
CA ALA A 306 -16.68 13.79 -19.47
C ALA A 306 -17.61 13.24 -18.36
N ARG A 307 -18.91 13.56 -18.40
CA ARG A 307 -19.91 12.98 -17.49
C ARG A 307 -20.11 11.48 -17.71
N ALA A 308 -20.20 11.05 -18.97
CA ALA A 308 -20.35 9.64 -19.33
C ALA A 308 -19.16 8.80 -18.84
N GLN A 309 -17.92 9.30 -19.00
CA GLN A 309 -16.72 8.64 -18.47
C GLN A 309 -16.73 8.52 -16.94
N ARG A 310 -17.11 9.60 -16.23
CA ARG A 310 -17.22 9.57 -14.77
C ARG A 310 -18.26 8.56 -14.31
N PHE A 311 -19.43 8.54 -14.96
CA PHE A 311 -20.48 7.58 -14.66
C PHE A 311 -19.98 6.14 -14.83
N ALA A 312 -19.35 5.84 -15.97
CA ALA A 312 -18.81 4.50 -16.25
C ALA A 312 -17.82 4.04 -15.17
N ARG A 313 -16.85 4.90 -14.80
CA ARG A 313 -15.88 4.60 -13.76
C ARG A 313 -16.51 4.35 -12.39
N VAL A 314 -17.45 5.19 -11.99
CA VAL A 314 -18.14 5.05 -10.70
C VAL A 314 -18.92 3.75 -10.64
N ARG A 315 -19.76 3.47 -11.65
CA ARG A 315 -20.58 2.25 -11.68
C ARG A 315 -19.74 0.98 -11.67
N VAL A 316 -18.66 0.94 -12.46
CA VAL A 316 -17.80 -0.23 -12.51
C VAL A 316 -17.00 -0.39 -11.20
N ALA A 317 -16.58 0.72 -10.56
CA ALA A 317 -15.95 0.68 -9.25
C ALA A 317 -16.91 0.20 -8.16
N GLU A 318 -18.18 0.60 -8.18
CA GLU A 318 -19.23 0.09 -7.27
C GLU A 318 -19.39 -1.43 -7.41
N MET A 319 -19.46 -1.96 -8.63
CA MET A 319 -19.51 -3.41 -8.88
C MET A 319 -18.28 -4.13 -8.30
N ARG A 320 -17.08 -3.56 -8.51
CA ARG A 320 -15.83 -4.12 -7.96
C ARG A 320 -15.80 -4.13 -6.43
N LEU A 321 -16.35 -3.09 -5.80
CA LEU A 321 -16.32 -2.91 -4.36
C LEU A 321 -17.38 -3.76 -3.65
N TYR A 322 -18.64 -3.68 -4.10
CA TYR A 322 -19.77 -4.29 -3.40
C TYR A 322 -20.07 -5.73 -3.84
N GLN A 323 -19.64 -6.13 -5.04
CA GLN A 323 -19.83 -7.48 -5.57
C GLN A 323 -18.51 -8.26 -5.71
N ALA A 324 -17.56 -8.02 -4.79
CA ALA A 324 -16.19 -8.54 -4.88
C ALA A 324 -16.12 -10.08 -5.02
N GLN A 325 -17.02 -10.83 -4.37
CA GLN A 325 -17.07 -12.29 -4.51
C GLN A 325 -17.54 -12.73 -5.90
N ALA A 326 -18.56 -12.07 -6.46
CA ALA A 326 -19.07 -12.36 -7.80
C ALA A 326 -18.04 -12.01 -8.89
N VAL A 327 -17.31 -10.89 -8.74
CA VAL A 327 -16.21 -10.51 -9.64
C VAL A 327 -15.11 -11.57 -9.64
N ARG A 328 -14.69 -12.05 -8.45
CA ARG A 328 -13.65 -13.09 -8.36
C ARG A 328 -14.08 -14.39 -9.03
N ARG A 329 -15.29 -14.87 -8.74
CA ARG A 329 -15.86 -16.09 -9.34
C ARG A 329 -15.98 -15.95 -10.86
N GLY A 330 -16.54 -14.83 -11.32
CA GLY A 330 -16.69 -14.54 -12.75
C GLY A 330 -15.35 -14.52 -13.49
N ARG A 331 -14.27 -14.01 -12.88
CA ARG A 331 -12.91 -14.08 -13.46
C ARG A 331 -12.39 -15.51 -13.55
N GLN A 332 -12.54 -16.29 -12.49
CA GLN A 332 -12.07 -17.69 -12.45
C GLN A 332 -12.76 -18.55 -13.50
N GLU A 333 -14.06 -18.32 -13.72
CA GLU A 333 -14.88 -19.06 -14.68
C GLU A 333 -14.88 -18.44 -16.09
N SER A 334 -14.21 -17.29 -16.29
CA SER A 334 -14.28 -16.48 -17.52
C SER A 334 -15.71 -16.14 -17.94
N ARG A 335 -16.56 -15.83 -16.95
CA ARG A 335 -18.00 -15.54 -17.07
C ARG A 335 -18.39 -14.35 -16.19
N LEU A 336 -17.67 -13.24 -16.32
CA LEU A 336 -17.94 -12.02 -15.54
C LEU A 336 -19.36 -11.46 -15.78
N TYR A 337 -19.85 -11.53 -17.02
CA TYR A 337 -21.19 -11.06 -17.34
C TYR A 337 -22.27 -11.87 -16.63
N ASP A 338 -22.15 -13.20 -16.57
CA ASP A 338 -23.14 -14.04 -15.88
C ASP A 338 -23.14 -13.81 -14.37
N ALA A 339 -21.96 -13.70 -13.77
CA ALA A 339 -21.82 -13.47 -12.33
C ALA A 339 -22.37 -12.10 -11.88
N LEU A 340 -22.35 -11.09 -12.76
CA LEU A 340 -22.75 -9.71 -12.46
C LEU A 340 -23.92 -9.20 -13.31
N ARG A 341 -24.68 -10.12 -13.94
CA ARG A 341 -25.69 -9.81 -14.97
C ARG A 341 -26.63 -8.69 -14.55
N GLY A 342 -27.15 -8.74 -13.33
CA GLY A 342 -28.09 -7.74 -12.82
C GLY A 342 -27.50 -6.33 -12.71
N GLU A 343 -26.26 -6.19 -12.24
CA GLU A 343 -25.61 -4.88 -12.13
C GLU A 343 -25.14 -4.37 -13.49
N MET A 344 -24.56 -5.24 -14.33
CA MET A 344 -24.09 -4.87 -15.66
C MET A 344 -25.23 -4.41 -16.55
N GLU A 345 -26.35 -5.13 -16.58
CA GLU A 345 -27.50 -4.74 -17.41
C GLU A 345 -28.15 -3.45 -16.93
N ARG A 346 -28.25 -3.23 -15.61
CA ARG A 346 -28.71 -1.94 -15.06
C ARG A 346 -27.78 -0.79 -15.46
N GLY A 347 -26.47 -0.98 -15.33
CA GLY A 347 -25.47 0.02 -15.71
C GLY A 347 -25.50 0.33 -17.20
N ARG A 348 -25.60 -0.70 -18.06
CA ARG A 348 -25.72 -0.54 -19.51
C ARG A 348 -27.01 0.17 -19.91
N ALA A 349 -28.14 -0.20 -19.30
CA ALA A 349 -29.42 0.44 -19.57
C ALA A 349 -29.42 1.93 -19.17
N GLN A 350 -28.87 2.25 -18.00
CA GLN A 350 -28.75 3.64 -17.56
C GLN A 350 -27.79 4.42 -18.46
N TYR A 351 -26.62 3.85 -18.80
CA TYR A 351 -25.64 4.50 -19.68
C TYR A 351 -26.24 4.82 -21.05
N LYS A 352 -26.95 3.84 -21.64
CA LYS A 352 -27.62 4.01 -22.92
C LYS A 352 -28.68 5.10 -22.87
N HIS A 353 -29.48 5.12 -21.81
CA HIS A 353 -30.55 6.12 -21.67
C HIS A 353 -30.02 7.54 -21.45
N GLU A 354 -28.98 7.69 -20.63
CA GLU A 354 -28.51 8.99 -20.14
C GLU A 354 -27.44 9.63 -21.04
N PHE A 355 -26.62 8.83 -21.73
CA PHE A 355 -25.46 9.34 -22.47
C PHE A 355 -25.45 9.02 -23.97
N MET A 356 -26.05 7.91 -24.41
CA MET A 356 -26.15 7.56 -25.85
C MET A 356 -27.25 8.34 -26.58
N ILE A 357 -27.36 9.64 -26.28
CA ILE A 357 -28.30 10.58 -26.91
C ILE A 357 -27.66 11.34 -28.08
N VAL A 358 -26.33 11.35 -28.17
CA VAL A 358 -25.57 11.98 -29.27
C VAL A 358 -24.87 10.91 -30.12
N PRO A 359 -24.85 11.03 -31.45
CA PRO A 359 -24.19 10.06 -32.34
C PRO A 359 -22.68 9.94 -32.12
N SER A 360 -22.05 10.96 -31.52
CA SER A 360 -20.61 10.96 -31.21
C SER A 360 -20.26 10.19 -29.94
N MET A 361 -21.25 9.75 -29.13
CA MET A 361 -20.98 9.14 -27.83
C MET A 361 -20.30 7.78 -27.98
N VAL A 362 -19.25 7.56 -27.19
CA VAL A 362 -18.51 6.30 -27.13
C VAL A 362 -19.03 5.47 -25.96
N ASP A 363 -19.03 4.15 -26.07
CA ASP A 363 -19.35 3.26 -24.95
C ASP A 363 -18.19 3.17 -23.93
N TYR A 364 -18.05 4.22 -23.12
CA TYR A 364 -17.11 4.25 -22.01
C TYR A 364 -17.47 3.21 -20.94
N PHE A 365 -18.73 2.76 -20.87
CA PHE A 365 -19.14 1.74 -19.92
C PHE A 365 -18.53 0.38 -20.26
N HIS A 366 -18.62 -0.05 -21.52
CA HIS A 366 -17.92 -1.25 -22.00
C HIS A 366 -16.40 -1.14 -21.79
N THR A 367 -15.82 0.00 -22.14
CA THR A 367 -14.38 0.24 -21.98
C THR A 367 -13.92 0.07 -20.53
N GLU A 368 -14.66 0.65 -19.58
CA GLU A 368 -14.34 0.54 -18.15
C GLU A 368 -14.63 -0.87 -17.59
N LEU A 369 -15.63 -1.60 -18.11
CA LEU A 369 -15.86 -3.01 -17.75
C LEU A 369 -14.65 -3.87 -18.10
N VAL A 370 -14.15 -3.75 -19.33
CA VAL A 370 -12.98 -4.52 -19.80
C VAL A 370 -11.75 -4.12 -19.00
N ARG A 371 -11.48 -2.82 -18.89
CA ARG A 371 -10.31 -2.30 -18.18
C ARG A 371 -10.29 -2.67 -16.69
N THR A 372 -11.40 -2.43 -15.99
CA THR A 372 -11.43 -2.51 -14.52
C THR A 372 -11.86 -3.88 -14.01
N LEU A 373 -12.89 -4.51 -14.60
CA LEU A 373 -13.37 -5.83 -14.14
C LEU A 373 -12.69 -6.97 -14.86
N ALA A 374 -12.32 -6.81 -16.13
CA ALA A 374 -11.70 -7.86 -16.93
C ALA A 374 -10.16 -7.73 -17.03
N ASN A 375 -9.53 -6.76 -16.33
CA ASN A 375 -8.08 -6.53 -16.37
C ASN A 375 -7.54 -6.41 -17.81
N ASP A 376 -8.23 -5.65 -18.65
CA ASP A 376 -7.93 -5.45 -20.07
C ASP A 376 -8.09 -6.70 -20.96
N ASP A 377 -8.67 -7.79 -20.45
CA ASP A 377 -8.96 -9.01 -21.21
C ASP A 377 -10.48 -9.18 -21.45
N PRO A 378 -11.00 -8.85 -22.65
CA PRO A 378 -12.43 -8.97 -22.93
C PRO A 378 -12.95 -10.42 -22.96
N SER A 379 -12.06 -11.42 -23.08
CA SER A 379 -12.48 -12.83 -23.09
C SER A 379 -13.09 -13.27 -21.74
N LEU A 380 -12.74 -12.59 -20.65
CA LEU A 380 -13.25 -12.88 -19.31
C LEU A 380 -14.71 -12.44 -19.09
N LEU A 381 -15.27 -11.60 -19.97
CA LEU A 381 -16.68 -11.22 -19.91
C LEU A 381 -17.61 -12.40 -20.18
N GLY A 382 -17.13 -13.39 -20.93
CA GLY A 382 -17.86 -14.60 -21.29
C GLY A 382 -18.65 -14.47 -22.59
N PRO A 383 -19.08 -15.61 -23.16
CA PRO A 383 -19.72 -15.67 -24.48
C PRO A 383 -21.13 -15.04 -24.52
N ASP A 384 -21.80 -14.96 -23.37
CA ASP A 384 -23.15 -14.40 -23.24
C ASP A 384 -23.16 -12.87 -23.20
N TYR A 385 -21.98 -12.23 -23.16
CA TYR A 385 -21.87 -10.78 -23.12
C TYR A 385 -22.28 -10.17 -24.47
N PRO A 386 -23.28 -9.24 -24.51
CA PRO A 386 -23.83 -8.71 -25.76
C PRO A 386 -22.90 -7.77 -26.54
N GLY A 387 -21.70 -7.49 -26.01
CA GLY A 387 -20.75 -6.57 -26.63
C GLY A 387 -21.00 -5.08 -26.28
N PRO A 388 -20.22 -4.18 -26.90
CA PRO A 388 -20.38 -2.74 -26.72
C PRO A 388 -21.77 -2.27 -27.18
N LEU A 389 -22.29 -1.24 -26.53
CA LEU A 389 -23.52 -0.55 -26.90
C LEU A 389 -23.31 0.15 -28.24
N ALA A 390 -24.19 -0.18 -29.19
CA ALA A 390 -24.32 0.47 -30.48
C ALA A 390 -25.36 1.59 -30.45
#